data_AF-A0A3B9FQ96-F1
#
_entry.id   AF-A0A3B9FQ96-F1
#
_cell.length_a   1.000
_cell.length_b   1.000
_cell.length_c   1.000
_cell.angle_alpha   90.00
_cell.angle_beta   90.00
_cell.angle_gamma   90.00
#
_symmetry.space_group_name_H-M   'P 1'
#
loop_
_entity.id
_entity.type
_entity.pdbx_description
1 polymer ?
#
loop_
_entity_poly.entity_id
_entity_poly.type
_entity_poly.pdbx_seq_one_letter_code
_entity_poly.pdbx_strand_id
1 'polypeptide(L)'
;RGWVMHRAKDGSITPFSSGYRMHNGIEFDPGTGVWCGDNQGDWRAGSPVYHVTPDSFAGHPSSLVWDDRMESFGNVLYLPRILLDDLWNKPAFHLPHGMIKSCAEPIFDTTGGKFGPFTGQ
;
A
#
# COMPACT_ATOMS: atom_id res chain seq x y z
N ARG A 1 -9.21 9.54 -1.26
CA ARG A 1 -7.79 9.63 -0.81
C ARG A 1 -7.38 8.29 -0.20
N GLY A 2 -6.13 7.85 -0.34
CA GLY A 2 -5.67 6.59 0.28
C GLY A 2 -6.08 5.33 -0.51
N TRP A 3 -6.15 5.44 -1.83
CA TRP A 3 -6.47 4.35 -2.75
C TRP A 3 -5.40 4.26 -3.83
N VAL A 4 -5.07 3.03 -4.23
CA VAL A 4 -4.45 2.76 -5.54
C VAL A 4 -5.58 2.49 -6.52
N MET A 5 -5.52 3.13 -7.68
CA MET A 5 -6.53 3.02 -8.73
C MET A 5 -5.91 2.34 -9.96
N HIS A 6 -6.69 1.49 -10.63
CA HIS A 6 -6.32 0.97 -11.93
C HIS A 6 -7.02 1.79 -13.02
N ARG A 7 -6.25 2.23 -14.02
CA ARG A 7 -6.77 2.92 -15.20
C ARG A 7 -6.56 2.05 -16.43
N ALA A 8 -7.65 1.59 -17.03
CA ALA A 8 -7.60 0.79 -18.25
C ALA A 8 -7.30 1.65 -19.49
N LYS A 9 -6.96 0.98 -20.59
CA LYS A 9 -6.61 1.64 -21.86
C LYS A 9 -7.75 2.46 -22.47
N ASP A 10 -9.00 2.05 -22.20
CA ASP A 10 -10.21 2.77 -22.61
C ASP A 10 -10.49 4.03 -21.77
N GLY A 11 -9.69 4.26 -20.72
CA GLY A 11 -9.83 5.38 -19.81
C GLY A 11 -10.73 5.12 -18.62
N SER A 12 -11.32 3.92 -18.48
CA SER A 12 -12.07 3.55 -17.29
C SER A 12 -11.13 3.46 -16.07
N ILE A 13 -11.64 3.86 -14.90
CA ILE A 13 -10.88 3.88 -13.66
C ILE A 13 -11.64 3.04 -12.62
N THR A 14 -10.95 2.06 -12.05
CA THR A 14 -11.51 1.15 -11.04
C THR A 14 -10.64 1.18 -9.79
N PRO A 15 -11.23 1.14 -8.58
CA PRO A 15 -10.46 0.95 -7.35
C PRO A 15 -9.67 -0.36 -7.42
N PHE A 16 -8.42 -0.36 -6.95
CA PHE A 16 -7.57 -1.55 -6.94
C PHE A 16 -7.24 -1.99 -5.51
N SER A 17 -6.82 -1.06 -4.66
CA SER A 17 -6.57 -1.30 -3.23
C SER A 17 -6.78 -0.02 -2.41
N SER A 18 -7.01 -0.18 -1.12
CA SER A 18 -7.27 0.92 -0.18
C SER A 18 -6.35 0.84 1.04
N GLY A 19 -6.50 1.77 1.97
CA GLY A 19 -5.85 1.68 3.27
C GLY A 19 -4.54 2.46 3.41
N TYR A 20 -4.24 3.40 2.52
CA TYR A 20 -2.99 4.17 2.56
C TYR A 20 -3.17 5.51 3.27
N ARG A 21 -2.19 5.90 4.09
CA ARG A 21 -2.17 7.20 4.78
C ARG A 21 -1.80 8.32 3.80
N MET A 22 -0.62 8.18 3.21
CA MET A 22 0.02 9.10 2.26
C MET A 22 1.04 8.29 1.45
N HIS A 23 0.57 7.53 0.45
CA HIS A 23 1.47 6.78 -0.41
C HIS A 23 2.40 7.75 -1.15
N ASN A 24 3.70 7.45 -1.16
CA ASN A 24 4.72 8.32 -1.76
C ASN A 24 5.41 7.69 -2.97
N GLY A 25 5.08 6.46 -3.32
CA GLY A 25 5.57 5.83 -4.53
C GLY A 25 4.82 4.56 -4.89
N ILE A 26 4.84 4.23 -6.17
CA ILE A 26 4.26 3.03 -6.76
C ILE A 26 5.21 2.53 -7.84
N GLU A 27 5.46 1.23 -7.88
CA GLU A 27 6.26 0.56 -8.90
C GLU A 27 5.53 -0.68 -9.41
N PHE A 28 5.78 -1.05 -10.67
CA PHE A 28 5.24 -2.28 -11.26
C PHE A 28 6.37 -3.15 -11.79
N ASP A 29 6.46 -4.37 -11.26
CA ASP A 29 7.33 -5.42 -11.81
C ASP A 29 6.50 -6.45 -12.60
N PRO A 30 6.91 -6.81 -13.82
CA PRO A 30 6.18 -7.79 -14.64
C PRO A 30 6.04 -9.19 -14.02
N GLY A 31 6.94 -9.57 -13.10
CA GLY A 31 6.92 -10.89 -12.47
C GLY A 31 6.11 -10.96 -11.17
N THR A 32 6.09 -9.87 -10.42
CA THR A 32 5.56 -9.82 -9.05
C THR A 32 4.37 -8.86 -8.89
N GLY A 33 4.16 -7.91 -9.81
CA GLY A 33 3.01 -7.01 -9.79
C GLY A 33 3.31 -5.65 -9.18
N VAL A 34 2.34 -5.10 -8.46
CA VAL A 34 2.34 -3.70 -8.00
C VAL A 34 2.89 -3.58 -6.58
N TRP A 35 3.74 -2.60 -6.34
CA TRP A 35 4.34 -2.32 -5.04
C TRP A 35 4.17 -0.87 -4.65
N CYS A 36 3.80 -0.60 -3.40
CA CYS A 36 3.61 0.76 -2.91
C CYS A 36 4.31 0.99 -1.58
N GLY A 37 5.06 2.09 -1.49
CA GLY A 37 5.52 2.66 -0.22
C GLY A 37 4.45 3.55 0.40
N ASP A 38 4.27 3.47 1.72
CA ASP A 38 3.45 4.42 2.48
C ASP A 38 4.29 5.10 3.56
N ASN A 39 3.87 6.30 3.92
CA ASN A 39 4.51 7.06 4.99
C ASN A 39 4.01 6.62 6.36
N GLN A 40 4.90 6.68 7.33
CA GLN A 40 4.57 6.63 8.73
C GLN A 40 3.57 7.73 9.15
N GLY A 41 2.93 7.51 10.29
CA GLY A 41 2.28 8.58 11.03
C GLY A 41 1.18 8.09 11.96
N ASP A 42 0.06 8.80 11.95
CA ASP A 42 -1.07 8.64 12.88
C ASP A 42 -1.64 7.22 12.99
N TRP A 43 -1.47 6.38 11.97
CA TRP A 43 -2.06 5.05 11.95
C TRP A 43 -1.07 3.88 12.16
N ARG A 44 0.11 3.99 11.52
CA ARG A 44 1.20 3.00 11.58
C ARG A 44 2.51 3.77 11.82
N ALA A 45 3.32 3.29 12.77
CA ALA A 45 4.44 4.04 13.32
C ALA A 45 5.70 4.10 12.44
N GLY A 46 5.89 3.12 11.55
CA GLY A 46 7.01 3.10 10.58
C GLY A 46 6.52 3.24 9.15
N SER A 47 7.44 3.09 8.20
CA SER A 47 7.16 3.27 6.77
C SER A 47 7.03 1.91 6.10
N PRO A 48 5.81 1.43 5.81
CA PRO A 48 5.60 0.13 5.21
C PRO A 48 5.79 0.17 3.68
N VAL A 49 6.20 -0.97 3.13
CA VAL A 49 6.12 -1.29 1.70
C VAL A 49 5.16 -2.46 1.54
N TYR A 50 4.12 -2.26 0.72
CA TYR A 50 3.09 -3.24 0.44
C TYR A 50 3.30 -3.85 -0.94
N HIS A 51 3.18 -5.18 -1.00
CA HIS A 51 2.81 -5.85 -2.25
C HIS A 51 1.31 -5.66 -2.42
N VAL A 52 0.91 -4.96 -3.48
CA VAL A 52 -0.46 -4.52 -3.69
C VAL A 52 -1.21 -5.54 -4.53
N THR A 53 -2.24 -6.13 -3.95
CA THR A 53 -3.15 -7.06 -4.64
C THR A 53 -4.53 -6.42 -4.80
N PRO A 54 -5.35 -6.90 -5.75
CA PRO A 54 -6.75 -6.50 -5.83
C PRO A 54 -7.45 -6.64 -4.48
N ASP A 55 -8.26 -5.65 -4.13
CA ASP A 55 -9.04 -5.56 -2.89
C ASP A 55 -8.24 -5.51 -1.58
N SER A 56 -6.90 -5.40 -1.65
CA SER A 56 -6.08 -5.30 -0.44
C SER A 56 -6.33 -4.01 0.34
N PHE A 57 -6.17 -4.11 1.66
CA PHE A 57 -6.30 -3.01 2.60
C PHE A 57 -5.00 -2.82 3.37
N ALA A 58 -4.30 -1.71 3.10
CA ALA A 58 -3.04 -1.32 3.76
C ALA A 58 -3.24 -0.81 5.21
N GLY A 59 -4.48 -0.83 5.72
CA GLY A 59 -4.77 -0.68 7.14
C GLY A 59 -5.36 0.68 7.53
N HIS A 60 -5.14 1.76 6.79
CA HIS A 60 -5.60 3.10 7.16
C HIS A 60 -7.10 3.33 6.84
N PRO A 61 -7.97 3.61 7.83
CA PRO A 61 -9.42 3.59 7.67
C PRO A 61 -9.97 4.74 6.83
N SER A 62 -9.23 5.84 6.67
CA SER A 62 -9.74 7.02 5.94
C SER A 62 -10.24 6.73 4.54
N SER A 63 -9.65 5.74 3.86
CA SER A 63 -10.04 5.31 2.53
C SER A 63 -11.39 4.57 2.50
N LEU A 64 -11.75 3.90 3.61
CA LEU A 64 -12.96 3.07 3.71
C LEU A 64 -14.25 3.87 3.71
N VAL A 65 -14.20 5.19 3.95
CA VAL A 65 -15.39 6.06 3.90
C VAL A 65 -15.99 6.14 2.49
N TRP A 66 -15.24 5.72 1.46
CA TRP A 66 -15.64 5.67 0.06
C TRP A 66 -15.76 4.22 -0.47
N ASP A 67 -15.73 3.23 0.43
CA ASP A 67 -15.89 1.83 0.07
C ASP A 67 -17.33 1.42 0.32
N ASP A 68 -18.09 1.19 -0.74
CA ASP A 68 -19.51 0.80 -0.65
C ASP A 68 -19.72 -0.48 0.17
N ARG A 69 -18.69 -1.35 0.26
CA ARG A 69 -18.73 -2.57 1.09
C ARG A 69 -18.81 -2.25 2.58
N MET A 70 -18.50 -1.01 2.98
CA MET A 70 -18.45 -0.56 4.36
C MET A 70 -19.69 0.22 4.80
N GLU A 71 -20.64 0.47 3.89
CA GLU A 71 -21.83 1.30 4.15
C GLU A 71 -22.64 0.83 5.37
N SER A 72 -22.76 -0.50 5.55
CA SER A 72 -23.49 -1.10 6.67
C SER A 72 -22.80 -0.96 8.03
N PHE A 73 -21.54 -0.54 8.07
CA PHE A 73 -20.74 -0.43 9.30
C PHE A 73 -20.79 0.97 9.93
N GLY A 74 -21.51 1.91 9.31
CA GLY A 74 -21.59 3.30 9.78
C GLY A 74 -20.28 4.05 9.55
N ASN A 75 -19.90 4.92 10.49
CA ASN A 75 -18.69 5.71 10.33
C ASN A 75 -17.44 4.86 10.63
N VAL A 76 -16.81 4.38 9.56
CA VAL A 76 -15.60 3.55 9.57
C VAL A 76 -14.40 4.16 10.31
N LEU A 77 -14.36 5.49 10.49
CA LEU A 77 -13.30 6.16 11.24
C LEU A 77 -13.38 5.88 12.75
N TYR A 78 -14.54 5.45 13.24
CA TYR A 78 -14.78 5.11 14.64
C TYR A 78 -14.86 3.61 14.90
N LEU A 79 -14.61 2.77 13.88
CA LEU A 79 -14.56 1.33 14.09
C LEU A 79 -13.41 0.97 15.05
N PRO A 80 -13.63 0.01 15.97
CA PRO A 80 -12.57 -0.52 16.81
C PRO A 80 -11.40 -1.00 15.95
N ARG A 81 -10.18 -0.62 16.34
CA ARG A 81 -8.95 -0.97 15.62
C ARG A 81 -8.83 -2.47 15.33
N ILE A 82 -9.28 -3.30 16.27
CA ILE A 82 -9.23 -4.76 16.13
C ILE A 82 -9.98 -5.25 14.88
N LEU A 83 -11.12 -4.65 14.53
CA LEU A 83 -11.88 -5.03 13.32
C LEU A 83 -11.13 -4.63 12.04
N LEU A 84 -10.39 -3.53 12.08
CA LEU A 84 -9.59 -3.06 10.95
C LEU A 84 -8.32 -3.89 10.77
N ASP A 85 -7.77 -4.46 11.85
CA ASP A 85 -6.61 -5.33 11.79
C ASP A 85 -6.95 -6.70 11.17
N ASP A 86 -8.21 -7.17 11.27
CA ASP A 86 -8.67 -8.39 10.58
C ASP A 86 -8.72 -8.22 9.05
N LEU A 87 -8.98 -7.00 8.58
CA LEU A 87 -8.97 -6.65 7.15
C LEU A 87 -7.55 -6.36 6.64
N TRP A 88 -6.59 -6.13 7.53
CA TRP A 88 -5.31 -5.54 7.17
C TRP A 88 -4.37 -6.53 6.49
N ASN A 89 -4.06 -6.26 5.22
CA ASN A 89 -2.96 -6.89 4.52
C ASN A 89 -1.64 -6.34 5.07
N LYS A 90 -0.92 -7.18 5.83
CA LYS A 90 0.37 -6.81 6.41
C LYS A 90 1.37 -6.42 5.31
N PRO A 91 2.23 -5.43 5.57
CA PRO A 91 3.24 -5.02 4.61
C PRO A 91 4.28 -6.12 4.40
N ALA A 92 4.85 -6.16 3.20
CA ALA A 92 5.98 -7.03 2.89
C ALA A 92 7.23 -6.59 3.66
N PHE A 93 7.42 -5.28 3.81
CA PHE A 93 8.51 -4.69 4.58
C PHE A 93 7.99 -3.60 5.50
N HIS A 94 8.45 -3.56 6.74
CA HIS A 94 8.18 -2.46 7.67
C HIS A 94 9.48 -1.76 8.02
N LEU A 95 9.71 -0.59 7.42
CA LEU A 95 10.97 0.12 7.56
C LEU A 95 10.95 0.98 8.84
N PRO A 96 11.98 0.90 9.69
CA PRO A 96 12.06 1.71 10.89
C PRO A 96 12.08 3.20 10.57
N HIS A 97 11.24 3.98 11.25
CA HIS A 97 11.13 5.43 11.05
C HIS A 97 12.47 6.18 11.21
N GLY A 98 13.36 5.69 12.07
CA GLY A 98 14.68 6.29 12.27
C GLY A 98 15.57 6.27 11.02
N MET A 99 15.37 5.28 10.14
CA MET A 99 16.12 5.12 8.90
C MET A 99 15.41 5.77 7.71
N ILE A 100 14.09 5.57 7.60
CA ILE A 100 13.29 6.02 6.45
C ILE A 100 12.02 6.70 6.97
N LYS A 101 11.90 8.00 6.64
CA LYS A 101 10.79 8.89 7.04
C LYS A 101 9.88 9.29 5.88
N SER A 102 10.20 8.85 4.68
CA SER A 102 9.40 9.07 3.49
C SER A 102 9.73 7.95 2.53
N CYS A 103 9.03 6.82 2.63
CA CYS A 103 9.30 5.69 1.77
C CYS A 103 8.74 5.97 0.38
N ALA A 104 9.64 6.21 -0.57
CA ALA A 104 9.31 6.34 -1.99
C ALA A 104 9.01 4.96 -2.61
N GLU A 105 8.92 4.92 -3.94
CA GLU A 105 8.76 3.69 -4.70
C GLU A 105 9.98 2.78 -4.54
N PRO A 106 9.79 1.46 -4.35
CA PRO A 106 10.87 0.52 -4.53
C PRO A 106 11.31 0.53 -6.00
N ILE A 107 12.58 0.21 -6.26
CA ILE A 107 13.09 0.04 -7.62
C ILE A 107 13.67 -1.37 -7.73
N PHE A 108 13.25 -2.09 -8.76
CA PHE A 108 13.78 -3.41 -9.06
C PHE A 108 15.15 -3.31 -9.71
N ASP A 109 16.11 -4.08 -9.21
CA ASP A 109 17.44 -4.15 -9.82
C ASP A 109 17.36 -4.86 -11.19
N THR A 110 17.43 -4.07 -12.26
CA THR A 110 17.48 -4.55 -13.64
C THR A 110 18.88 -4.44 -14.24
N THR A 111 19.89 -4.18 -13.41
CA THR A 111 21.23 -3.83 -13.89
C THR A 111 22.05 -5.01 -14.40
N GLY A 112 21.58 -6.25 -14.19
CA GLY A 112 22.28 -7.47 -14.60
C GLY A 112 23.51 -7.76 -13.74
N GLY A 113 23.42 -7.53 -12.42
CA GLY A 113 24.50 -7.83 -11.46
C GLY A 113 25.51 -6.69 -11.26
N LYS A 114 25.22 -5.47 -11.76
CA LYS A 114 26.07 -4.31 -11.47
C LYS A 114 25.82 -3.77 -10.06
N PHE A 115 24.64 -3.99 -9.50
CA PHE A 115 24.32 -3.70 -8.11
C PHE A 115 24.66 -4.90 -7.21
N GLY A 116 25.95 -5.19 -7.06
CA GLY A 116 26.44 -6.18 -6.09
C GLY A 116 26.00 -7.63 -6.35
N PRO A 117 26.25 -8.55 -5.39
CA PRO A 117 26.03 -9.99 -5.55
C PRO A 117 24.57 -10.41 -5.27
N PHE A 118 23.59 -9.58 -5.60
CA PHE A 118 22.17 -9.81 -5.25
C PHE A 118 21.36 -10.46 -6.39
N THR A 119 22.03 -10.99 -7.42
CA THR A 119 21.34 -11.65 -8.54
C THR A 119 20.47 -12.81 -8.04
N GLY A 120 19.18 -12.76 -8.38
CA GLY A 120 18.20 -13.81 -8.03
C GLY A 120 17.59 -13.69 -6.63
N GLN A 121 17.77 -12.56 -5.95
CA GLN A 121 17.09 -12.22 -4.69
C GLN A 121 15.91 -11.27 -4.91
#